data_AF-A0A0Q7T1T8-F1
#
_entry.id   AF-A0A0Q7T1T8-F1
#
_cell.length_a   1.000
_cell.length_b   1.000
_cell.length_c   1.000
_cell.angle_alpha   90.00
_cell.angle_beta   90.00
_cell.angle_gamma   90.00
#
_symmetry.space_group_name_H-M   'P 1'
#
loop_
_entity.id
_entity.type
_entity.pdbx_description
1 polymer ?
#
loop_
_entity_poly.entity_id
_entity_poly.type
_entity_poly.pdbx_seq_one_letter_code
_entity_poly.pdbx_strand_id
1 'polypeptide(L)'
;MERRALLGLKSRTSKTSGGSGAPQASYLRLPTITANVIRSGGRRGVMTVELGLDTADAALRTRVAQSAPRLRAAYAVVVQQAASALLPGAPPDVERLVAQLQAATNTAMGRAGARLLIGTVMVI
;
A
#
# COMPACT_ATOMS: atom_id res chain seq x y z
N MET A 1 31.80 30.66 -25.81
CA MET A 1 31.43 29.50 -24.97
C MET A 1 30.98 30.10 -23.64
N GLU A 2 29.76 30.04 -23.11
CA GLU A 2 28.58 29.17 -23.21
C GLU A 2 27.31 30.06 -23.02
N ARG A 3 26.31 30.05 -23.90
CA ARG A 3 25.02 29.31 -23.84
C ARG A 3 24.31 29.25 -22.47
N ARG A 4 23.36 30.17 -22.27
CA ARG A 4 21.99 30.03 -21.72
C ARG A 4 21.75 28.90 -20.70
N ALA A 5 21.27 29.25 -19.50
CA ALA A 5 20.02 28.73 -18.89
C ALA A 5 19.86 29.18 -17.42
N LEU A 6 18.85 30.03 -17.16
CA LEU A 6 17.67 29.73 -16.32
C LEU A 6 17.89 30.01 -14.82
N LEU A 7 17.53 31.21 -14.35
CA LEU A 7 16.18 31.50 -13.82
C LEU A 7 15.55 30.31 -13.10
N GLY A 8 15.35 30.44 -11.78
CA GLY A 8 14.37 29.61 -11.10
C GLY A 8 14.55 29.45 -9.61
N LEU A 9 14.60 30.56 -8.87
CA LEU A 9 14.22 30.55 -7.46
C LEU A 9 12.81 29.94 -7.35
N LYS A 10 12.65 28.89 -6.54
CA LYS A 10 11.42 28.60 -5.79
C LYS A 10 11.73 27.52 -4.75
N SER A 11 12.19 27.99 -3.59
CA SER A 11 11.91 27.30 -2.34
C SER A 11 10.40 27.06 -2.28
N ARG A 12 9.96 25.81 -2.44
CA ARG A 12 8.62 25.44 -2.03
C ARG A 12 8.64 25.28 -0.52
N THR A 13 8.62 26.42 0.15
CA THR A 13 8.00 26.55 1.47
C THR A 13 6.60 25.96 1.35
N SER A 14 6.32 24.90 2.10
CA SER A 14 4.97 24.38 2.26
C SER A 14 4.20 25.42 3.05
N LYS A 15 3.59 26.36 2.35
CA LYS A 15 2.62 27.30 2.90
C LYS A 15 1.44 26.50 3.45
N THR A 16 1.37 26.39 4.77
CA THR A 16 0.15 26.01 5.50
C THR A 16 -0.82 27.19 5.39
N SER A 17 -1.49 27.33 4.24
CA SER A 17 -2.69 28.16 4.19
C SER A 17 -3.79 27.41 4.91
N GLY A 18 -4.12 27.89 6.11
CA GLY A 18 -5.33 27.51 6.83
C GLY A 18 -6.54 27.71 5.91
N GLY A 19 -7.14 26.60 5.52
CA GLY A 19 -8.46 26.53 4.94
C GLY A 19 -9.21 25.48 5.73
N SER A 20 -10.18 25.91 6.52
CA SER A 20 -11.15 25.05 7.21
C SER A 20 -12.03 24.33 6.19
N GLY A 21 -11.46 23.31 5.53
CA GLY A 21 -12.21 22.26 4.87
C GLY A 21 -12.10 21.03 5.75
N ALA A 22 -13.21 20.45 6.17
CA ALA A 22 -13.19 19.15 6.84
C ALA A 22 -12.30 18.20 6.02
N PRO A 23 -11.36 17.46 6.64
CA PRO A 23 -10.45 16.59 5.90
C PRO A 23 -11.31 15.65 5.05
N GLN A 24 -11.26 15.81 3.72
CA GLN A 24 -11.93 14.89 2.83
C GLN A 24 -11.34 13.52 3.09
N ALA A 25 -12.19 12.52 3.34
CA ALA A 25 -11.76 11.15 3.61
C ALA A 25 -10.90 10.64 2.44
N SER A 26 -9.59 10.71 2.62
CA SER A 26 -8.57 10.25 1.67
C SER A 26 -8.34 8.74 1.79
N TYR A 27 -8.91 8.13 2.84
CA TYR A 27 -8.80 6.73 3.16
C TYR A 27 -9.86 5.87 2.45
N LEU A 28 -9.40 4.85 1.73
CA LEU A 28 -10.22 3.77 1.19
C LEU A 28 -9.84 2.46 1.88
N ARG A 29 -10.78 1.87 2.62
CA ARG A 29 -10.60 0.52 3.19
C ARG A 29 -10.69 -0.52 2.08
N LEU A 30 -9.74 -1.44 2.06
CA LEU A 30 -9.74 -2.56 1.13
C LEU A 30 -10.25 -3.84 1.83
N PRO A 31 -10.75 -4.83 1.07
CA PRO A 31 -11.05 -6.13 1.62
C PRO A 31 -9.80 -6.77 2.24
N THR A 32 -9.99 -7.44 3.37
CA THR A 32 -8.96 -8.24 4.02
C THR A 32 -8.45 -9.33 3.09
N ILE A 33 -7.14 -9.54 3.06
CA ILE A 33 -6.48 -10.58 2.26
C ILE A 33 -6.02 -11.70 3.20
N THR A 34 -6.28 -12.93 2.81
CA THR A 34 -5.90 -14.13 3.58
C THR A 34 -5.02 -15.05 2.75
N ALA A 35 -4.03 -15.68 3.36
CA ALA A 35 -3.20 -16.71 2.76
C ALA A 35 -2.91 -17.85 3.74
N ASN A 36 -2.65 -19.04 3.23
CA ASN A 36 -2.31 -20.20 4.07
C ASN A 36 -0.83 -20.17 4.46
N VAL A 37 -0.53 -20.47 5.73
CA VAL A 37 0.84 -20.64 6.25
C VAL A 37 1.04 -22.03 6.84
N ILE A 38 2.29 -22.43 7.05
CA ILE A 38 2.65 -23.57 7.88
C ILE A 38 3.10 -23.06 9.25
N ARG A 39 2.47 -23.54 10.32
CA ARG A 39 2.79 -23.19 11.70
C ARG A 39 3.76 -24.18 12.32
N SER A 40 4.29 -23.82 13.50
CA SER A 40 5.08 -24.72 14.34
C SER A 40 4.38 -26.07 14.49
N GLY A 41 5.09 -27.17 14.24
CA GLY A 41 4.53 -28.52 14.24
C GLY A 41 3.84 -28.95 12.94
N GLY A 42 4.03 -28.22 11.83
CA GLY A 42 3.58 -28.62 10.49
C GLY A 42 2.08 -28.43 10.22
N ARG A 43 1.33 -27.87 11.19
CA ARG A 43 -0.09 -27.60 11.04
C ARG A 43 -0.33 -26.42 10.09
N ARG A 44 -1.45 -26.46 9.37
CA ARG A 44 -1.89 -25.32 8.54
C ARG A 44 -2.41 -24.20 9.43
N GLY A 45 -2.10 -22.97 9.05
CA GLY A 45 -2.63 -21.74 9.65
C GLY A 45 -3.05 -20.75 8.58
N VAL A 46 -3.61 -19.63 9.01
CA VAL A 46 -4.06 -18.56 8.12
C VAL A 46 -3.38 -17.26 8.51
N MET A 47 -2.69 -16.64 7.55
CA MET A 47 -2.26 -15.25 7.64
C MET A 47 -3.37 -14.35 7.11
N THR A 48 -3.76 -13.37 7.91
CA THR A 48 -4.79 -12.37 7.60
C THR A 48 -4.15 -10.99 7.60
N VAL A 49 -4.41 -10.20 6.57
CA VAL A 49 -3.85 -8.87 6.38
C VAL A 49 -4.97 -7.88 6.09
N GLU A 50 -5.18 -6.93 6.99
CA GLU A 50 -6.09 -5.80 6.78
C GLU A 50 -5.36 -4.63 6.14
N LEU A 51 -5.91 -4.10 5.04
CA LEU A 51 -5.28 -3.12 4.19
C LEU A 51 -6.22 -1.93 3.92
N GLY A 52 -5.61 -0.78 3.66
CA GLY A 52 -6.27 0.40 3.13
C GLY A 52 -5.33 1.20 2.24
N LEU A 53 -5.90 2.11 1.46
CA LEU A 53 -5.16 3.06 0.63
C LEU A 53 -5.51 4.48 1.04
N ASP A 54 -4.49 5.28 1.28
CA ASP A 54 -4.61 6.71 1.46
C ASP A 54 -4.27 7.42 0.14
N THR A 55 -5.21 8.23 -0.35
CA THR A 55 -5.12 8.91 -1.64
C THR A 55 -5.73 10.30 -1.53
N ALA A 56 -4.86 11.33 -1.56
CA ALA A 56 -5.30 12.72 -1.41
C ALA A 56 -6.04 13.27 -2.64
N ASP A 57 -5.73 12.78 -3.85
CA ASP A 57 -6.35 13.23 -5.11
C ASP A 57 -7.66 12.46 -5.41
N ALA A 58 -8.74 13.21 -5.68
CA ALA A 58 -10.04 12.66 -6.05
C ALA A 58 -10.02 11.82 -7.34
N ALA A 59 -9.24 12.22 -8.36
CA ALA A 59 -9.14 11.46 -9.61
C ALA A 59 -8.41 10.12 -9.40
N LEU A 60 -7.36 10.13 -8.55
CA LEU A 60 -6.71 8.90 -8.11
C LEU A 60 -7.68 8.00 -7.33
N ARG A 61 -8.48 8.55 -6.41
CA ARG A 61 -9.46 7.75 -5.64
C ARG A 61 -10.45 7.01 -6.54
N THR A 62 -11.03 7.69 -7.54
CA THR A 62 -11.92 7.05 -8.50
C THR A 62 -11.23 5.91 -9.24
N ARG A 63 -9.97 6.11 -9.64
CA ARG A 63 -9.20 5.07 -10.34
C ARG A 63 -8.84 3.89 -9.44
N VAL A 64 -8.52 4.13 -8.17
CA VAL A 64 -8.33 3.07 -7.16
C VAL A 64 -9.61 2.25 -7.02
N ALA A 65 -10.76 2.91 -6.89
CA ALA A 65 -12.06 2.24 -6.79
C ALA A 65 -12.36 1.38 -8.04
N GLN A 66 -12.12 1.93 -9.24
CA GLN A 66 -12.26 1.19 -10.51
C GLN A 66 -11.27 0.02 -10.64
N SER A 67 -10.09 0.14 -10.02
CA SER A 67 -9.02 -0.86 -10.05
C SER A 67 -9.07 -1.84 -8.89
N ALA A 68 -10.09 -1.78 -8.02
CA ALA A 68 -10.19 -2.58 -6.81
C ALA A 68 -10.03 -4.11 -7.06
N PRO A 69 -10.64 -4.72 -8.09
CA PRO A 69 -10.44 -6.15 -8.37
C PRO A 69 -8.99 -6.49 -8.72
N ARG A 70 -8.32 -5.62 -9.48
CA ARG A 70 -6.92 -5.80 -9.88
C ARG A 70 -5.96 -5.64 -8.71
N LEU A 71 -6.20 -4.63 -7.88
CA LEU A 71 -5.44 -4.42 -6.64
C LEU A 71 -5.58 -5.63 -5.71
N ARG A 72 -6.81 -6.14 -5.55
CA ARG A 72 -7.07 -7.35 -4.75
C ARG A 72 -6.29 -8.56 -5.28
N ALA A 73 -6.29 -8.79 -6.58
CA ALA A 73 -5.53 -9.88 -7.18
C ALA A 73 -4.02 -9.74 -6.94
N ALA A 74 -3.48 -8.52 -7.11
CA ALA A 74 -2.06 -8.25 -6.87
C ALA A 74 -1.68 -8.45 -5.39
N TYR A 75 -2.50 -7.99 -4.46
CA TYR A 75 -2.26 -8.20 -3.03
C TYR A 75 -2.37 -9.66 -2.62
N ALA A 76 -3.32 -10.42 -3.18
CA ALA A 76 -3.42 -11.85 -2.93
C ALA A 76 -2.12 -12.58 -3.30
N VAL A 77 -1.50 -12.24 -4.43
CA VAL A 77 -0.21 -12.81 -4.84
C VAL A 77 0.89 -12.46 -3.83
N VAL A 78 1.02 -11.20 -3.44
CA VAL A 78 2.05 -10.75 -2.49
C VAL A 78 1.87 -11.42 -1.12
N VAL A 79 0.66 -11.42 -0.58
CA VAL A 79 0.35 -12.04 0.72
C VAL A 79 0.56 -13.55 0.66
N GLN A 80 0.23 -14.21 -0.45
CA GLN A 80 0.52 -15.64 -0.64
C GLN A 80 2.02 -15.93 -0.69
N GLN A 81 2.81 -15.09 -1.36
CA GLN A 81 4.27 -15.23 -1.40
C GLN A 81 4.90 -15.00 -0.02
N ALA A 82 4.44 -13.98 0.70
CA ALA A 82 4.89 -13.71 2.07
C ALA A 82 4.55 -14.88 3.01
N ALA A 83 3.35 -15.46 2.88
CA ALA A 83 2.92 -16.60 3.66
C ALA A 83 3.75 -17.86 3.38
N SER A 84 4.05 -18.13 2.11
CA SER A 84 4.90 -19.26 1.69
C SER A 84 6.36 -19.11 2.13
N ALA A 85 6.85 -17.89 2.28
CA ALA A 85 8.21 -17.60 2.72
C ALA A 85 8.36 -17.57 4.26
N LEU A 86 7.24 -17.65 4.99
CA LEU A 86 7.25 -17.57 6.45
C LEU A 86 7.80 -18.87 7.06
N LEU A 87 8.79 -18.74 7.95
CA LEU A 87 9.28 -19.88 8.71
C LEU A 87 8.22 -20.34 9.73
N PRO A 88 8.07 -21.65 9.98
CA PRO A 88 7.10 -22.16 10.94
C PRO A 88 7.29 -21.54 12.34
N GLY A 89 6.26 -20.85 12.83
CA GLY A 89 6.27 -20.19 14.14
C GLY A 89 7.02 -18.85 14.20
N ALA A 90 7.60 -18.38 13.08
CA ALA A 90 8.19 -17.06 12.99
C ALA A 90 7.10 -15.98 12.79
N PRO A 91 7.30 -14.76 13.33
CA PRO A 91 6.42 -13.64 13.01
C PRO A 91 6.60 -13.19 11.54
N PRO A 92 5.55 -12.67 10.90
CA PRO A 92 5.66 -12.12 9.55
C PRO A 92 6.56 -10.87 9.53
N ASP A 93 7.42 -10.78 8.51
CA ASP A 93 8.21 -9.57 8.24
C ASP A 93 7.31 -8.49 7.62
N VAL A 94 6.83 -7.60 8.49
CA VAL A 94 5.88 -6.54 8.11
C VAL A 94 6.55 -5.48 7.23
N GLU A 95 7.83 -5.15 7.45
CA GLU A 95 8.53 -4.13 6.66
C GLU A 95 8.65 -4.57 5.20
N ARG A 96 9.07 -5.82 4.98
CA ARG A 96 9.12 -6.41 3.65
C ARG A 96 7.74 -6.51 3.01
N LEU A 97 6.72 -6.90 3.77
CA LEU A 97 5.34 -6.99 3.29
C LEU A 97 4.81 -5.62 2.83
N VAL A 98 5.04 -4.56 3.62
CA VAL A 98 4.67 -3.17 3.26
C VAL A 98 5.34 -2.77 1.96
N ALA A 99 6.66 -2.99 1.83
CA ALA A 99 7.40 -2.62 0.62
C ALA A 99 6.87 -3.34 -0.63
N GLN A 100 6.59 -4.64 -0.53
CA GLN A 100 6.07 -5.44 -1.64
C GLN A 100 4.63 -5.04 -2.02
N LEU A 101 3.75 -4.82 -1.04
CA LEU A 101 2.39 -4.39 -1.29
C LEU A 101 2.33 -2.96 -1.85
N GLN A 102 3.21 -2.06 -1.41
CA GLN A 102 3.32 -0.71 -1.99
C GLN A 102 3.81 -0.77 -3.43
N ALA A 103 4.79 -1.63 -3.73
CA ALA A 103 5.26 -1.85 -5.10
C ALA A 103 4.12 -2.40 -5.99
N ALA A 104 3.38 -3.40 -5.51
CA ALA A 104 2.21 -3.94 -6.21
C ALA A 104 1.12 -2.87 -6.45
N THR A 105 0.90 -1.98 -5.49
CA THR A 105 0.00 -0.83 -5.63
C THR A 105 0.45 0.09 -6.76
N ASN A 106 1.74 0.46 -6.77
CA ASN A 106 2.32 1.33 -7.80
C ASN A 106 2.21 0.70 -9.19
N THR A 107 2.48 -0.60 -9.32
CA THR A 107 2.34 -1.34 -10.58
C THR A 107 0.89 -1.40 -11.06
N ALA A 108 -0.05 -1.75 -10.18
CA ALA A 108 -1.47 -1.83 -10.53
C ALA A 108 -2.04 -0.47 -10.95
N MET A 109 -1.57 0.60 -10.31
CA MET A 109 -1.95 1.97 -10.63
C MET A 109 -1.13 2.56 -11.79
N GLY A 110 0.01 2.01 -12.19
CA GLY A 110 0.86 2.57 -13.25
C GLY A 110 1.41 3.99 -12.97
N ARG A 111 1.21 4.52 -11.76
CA ARG A 111 1.80 5.77 -11.25
C ARG A 111 1.84 5.73 -9.72
N ALA A 112 2.85 6.36 -9.13
CA ALA A 112 2.90 6.56 -7.68
C ALA A 112 1.83 7.58 -7.25
N GLY A 113 1.30 7.43 -6.02
CA GLY A 113 0.36 8.40 -5.45
C GLY A 113 -0.70 7.82 -4.50
N ALA A 114 -0.85 6.50 -4.43
CA ALA A 114 -1.65 5.84 -3.41
C ALA A 114 -0.71 5.24 -2.35
N ARG A 115 -0.88 5.65 -1.09
CA ARG A 115 -0.09 5.14 0.04
C ARG A 115 -0.80 3.95 0.65
N LEU A 116 -0.12 2.82 0.71
CA LEU A 116 -0.61 1.64 1.42
C LEU A 116 -0.59 1.89 2.93
N LEU A 117 -1.68 1.51 3.57
CA LEU A 117 -1.81 1.42 5.01
C LEU A 117 -2.13 -0.02 5.39
N ILE A 118 -1.44 -0.52 6.42
CA ILE A 118 -1.72 -1.83 7.01
C ILE A 118 -2.39 -1.57 8.35
N GLY A 119 -3.55 -2.18 8.56
CA GLY A 119 -4.26 -2.13 9.85
C GLY A 119 -3.72 -3.20 10.79
N THR A 120 -3.87 -4.46 10.39
CA THR A 120 -3.44 -5.61 11.18
C THR A 120 -2.83 -6.69 10.29
N VAL A 121 -1.84 -7.40 10.84
CA VAL A 121 -1.31 -8.63 10.28
C VAL A 121 -1.38 -9.67 11.38
N MET A 122 -2.08 -10.78 11.13
CA MET A 122 -2.28 -11.82 12.12
C MET A 122 -2.07 -13.20 11.50
N VAL A 123 -1.41 -14.09 12.24
CA VAL A 123 -1.22 -15.49 11.84
C VAL A 123 -1.85 -16.38 12.91
N ILE A 124 -2.84 -17.18 12.53
CA ILE A 124 -3.62 -18.05 13.43
C ILE A 124 -3.63 -19.52 13.02
#